data_AF-A0A846NN78-F1
#
_entry.id   AF-A0A846NN78-F1
#
_cell.length_a   1.000
_cell.length_b   1.000
_cell.length_c   1.000
_cell.angle_alpha   90.00
_cell.angle_beta   90.00
_cell.angle_gamma   90.00
#
_symmetry.space_group_name_H-M   'P 1'
#
loop_
_entity.id
_entity.type
_entity.pdbx_description
1 polymer ?
#
loop_
_entity_poly.entity_id
_entity_poly.type
_entity_poly.pdbx_seq_one_letter_code
_entity_poly.pdbx_strand_id
1 'polypeptide(L)' 'MDERYRKALSVGIALTSSSGMSRLEQGRVVKNLHHVGDGVWMVLNSIKAKKFKTLYK' A
#
# COMPACT_ATOMS: atom_id res chain seq x y z
N MET A 1 -7.80 -0.50 1.44
CA MET A 1 -8.15 0.53 0.44
C MET A 1 -8.78 1.66 1.18
N ASP A 2 -8.58 2.90 0.75
CA ASP A 2 -9.48 3.96 1.20
C ASP A 2 -10.83 3.73 0.53
N GLU A 3 -11.88 3.50 1.34
CA GLU A 3 -13.21 3.12 0.84
C GLU A 3 -13.87 4.26 0.05
N ARG A 4 -13.54 5.51 0.39
CA ARG A 4 -14.12 6.71 -0.21
C ARG A 4 -13.51 7.03 -1.59
N TYR A 5 -12.20 6.96 -1.71
CA TYR A 5 -11.45 7.36 -2.90
C TYR A 5 -10.92 6.18 -3.71
N ARG A 6 -11.15 4.93 -3.26
CA ARG A 6 -10.68 3.68 -3.89
C ARG A 6 -9.18 3.67 -4.16
N LYS A 7 -8.41 4.31 -3.26
CA LYS A 7 -6.94 4.35 -3.34
C LYS A 7 -6.32 3.18 -2.58
N ALA A 8 -5.33 2.54 -3.17
CA ALA A 8 -4.52 1.55 -2.48
C ALA A 8 -3.73 2.23 -1.34
N LEU A 9 -3.86 1.71 -0.12
CA LEU A 9 -3.17 2.22 1.07
C LEU A 9 -1.99 1.34 1.49
N SER A 10 -2.03 0.06 1.09
CA SER A 10 -1.00 -0.92 1.41
C SER A 10 -1.03 -2.07 0.42
N VAL A 11 0.09 -2.78 0.37
CA VAL A 11 0.27 -4.06 -0.31
C VAL A 11 0.74 -5.07 0.74
N GLY A 12 0.24 -6.29 0.66
CA GLY A 12 0.54 -7.32 1.64
C GLY A 12 0.25 -8.72 1.14
N ILE A 13 0.65 -9.71 1.95
CA ILE A 13 0.41 -11.13 1.69
C ILE A 13 -0.91 -11.51 2.36
N ALA A 14 -1.80 -12.15 1.60
CA ALA A 14 -3.03 -12.70 2.14
C ALA A 14 -2.71 -13.83 3.14
N LEU A 15 -3.28 -13.74 4.35
CA LEU A 15 -3.15 -14.79 5.38
C LEU A 15 -4.26 -15.82 5.30
N THR A 16 -5.31 -15.54 4.52
CA THR A 16 -6.47 -16.41 4.30
C THR A 16 -6.97 -16.21 2.87
N SER A 17 -7.76 -17.16 2.37
CA SER A 17 -8.44 -17.05 1.07
C SER A 17 -9.49 -15.95 1.09
N SER A 18 -9.97 -15.52 -0.09
CA SER A 18 -11.07 -14.55 -0.19
C SER A 18 -12.34 -15.05 0.50
N SER A 19 -12.68 -16.33 0.32
CA SER A 19 -13.84 -16.96 0.95
C SER A 19 -13.68 -17.14 2.46
N GLY A 20 -12.46 -17.34 2.95
CA GLY A 20 -12.16 -17.36 4.37
C GLY A 20 -12.27 -15.97 4.98
N MET A 21 -11.73 -14.96 4.30
CA MET A 21 -11.79 -13.56 4.72
C MET A 21 -13.22 -13.06 4.91
N SER A 22 -14.14 -13.40 4.00
CA SER A 22 -15.53 -12.93 4.07
C SER A 22 -16.34 -13.56 5.22
N ARG A 23 -15.84 -14.63 5.85
CA ARG A 23 -16.52 -15.35 6.93
C ARG A 23 -15.93 -15.06 8.32
N LEU A 24 -14.81 -14.33 8.38
CA LEU A 24 -14.16 -13.97 9.65
C LEU A 24 -14.82 -12.73 10.23
N GLU A 25 -15.26 -12.81 11.48
CA GLU A 25 -15.77 -11.65 12.23
C GLU A 25 -14.62 -10.74 12.70
N GLN A 26 -13.47 -11.33 13.02
CA GLN A 26 -12.30 -10.61 13.52
C GLN A 26 -10.99 -11.38 13.29
N GLY A 27 -9.86 -10.66 13.33
CA GLY A 27 -8.52 -11.22 13.17
C GLY A 27 -7.74 -10.56 12.03
N ARG A 28 -6.44 -10.91 11.94
CA ARG A 28 -5.55 -10.37 10.90
C ARG A 28 -5.72 -11.17 9.60
N VAL A 29 -6.13 -10.50 8.53
CA VAL A 29 -6.38 -11.15 7.22
C VAL A 29 -5.29 -10.91 6.18
N VAL A 30 -4.44 -9.90 6.39
CA VAL A 30 -3.30 -9.56 5.51
C VAL A 30 -2.08 -9.24 6.36
N LYS A 31 -0.91 -9.75 5.96
CA LYS A 31 0.40 -9.34 6.48
C LYS A 31 0.94 -8.18 5.62
N ASN A 32 1.10 -7.02 6.23
CA ASN A 32 1.59 -5.82 5.55
C ASN A 32 3.04 -6.01 5.06
N LEU A 33 3.31 -5.70 3.79
CA LEU A 33 4.65 -5.64 3.21
C LEU A 33 5.09 -4.19 2.94
N HIS A 34 4.16 -3.35 2.50
CA HIS A 34 4.38 -1.96 2.20
C HIS A 34 3.10 -1.15 2.43
N HIS A 35 3.22 0.06 2.95
CA HIS A 35 2.10 0.99 3.09
C HIS A 35 2.48 2.44 2.79
N VAL A 36 1.46 3.24 2.48
CA VAL A 36 1.61 4.68 2.28
C VAL A 36 2.22 5.29 3.55
N GLY A 37 3.35 5.98 3.37
CA GLY A 37 4.06 6.66 4.45
C GLY A 37 5.21 5.88 5.08
N ASP A 38 5.44 4.62 4.70
CA ASP A 38 6.63 3.90 5.16
C ASP A 38 7.93 4.38 4.49
N GLY A 39 9.06 3.83 4.93
CA GLY A 39 10.37 4.21 4.39
C GLY A 39 10.49 3.98 2.87
N VAL A 40 9.92 2.88 2.35
CA VAL A 40 9.94 2.59 0.90
C VAL A 40 9.12 3.64 0.14
N TRP A 41 7.96 4.04 0.68
CA TRP A 41 7.11 5.09 0.11
C TRP A 41 7.87 6.40 -0.01
N MET A 42 8.55 6.80 1.06
CA MET A 42 9.31 8.06 1.12
C MET A 42 10.47 8.04 0.12
N VAL A 43 11.25 6.95 0.08
CA VAL A 43 12.40 6.81 -0.84
C VAL A 43 11.93 6.93 -2.29
N LEU A 44 10.89 6.19 -2.69
CA LEU A 44 10.36 6.23 -4.05
C LEU A 44 9.85 7.61 -4.44
N ASN A 45 9.18 8.33 -3.53
CA ASN A 45 8.72 9.69 -3.81
C ASN A 45 9.88 10.68 -3.92
N SER A 46 10.94 10.52 -3.12
CA SER A 46 12.14 11.34 -3.25
C SER A 46 12.81 11.16 -4.63
N ILE A 47 12.86 9.92 -5.15
CA ILE A 47 13.43 9.61 -6.46
C ILE A 47 12.60 10.25 -7.57
N LYS A 48 11.26 10.11 -7.50
CA LYS A 48 10.34 10.74 -8.46
C LYS A 48 10.50 12.27 -8.47
N ALA A 49 10.56 12.90 -7.30
CA ALA A 49 10.72 14.35 -7.18
C ALA A 49 12.06 14.84 -7.76
N LYS A 50 13.15 14.09 -7.54
CA LYS A 50 14.46 14.38 -8.15
C LYS A 50 14.41 14.27 -9.68
N LYS A 51 13.85 13.19 -10.23
CA LYS A 51 13.69 13.02 -11.68
C LYS A 51 12.88 14.15 -12.31
N PHE A 52 11.78 14.57 -11.68
CA PHE A 52 10.97 15.68 -12.17
C PHE A 52 11.78 16.99 -12.22
N LYS A 53 12.53 17.33 -11.17
CA LYS A 53 13.39 18.53 -11.17
C LYS A 53 14.48 18.50 -12.25
N THR A 54 14.98 17.32 -12.62
CA THR A 54 16.00 17.17 -13.67
C THR A 54 15.41 17.24 -15.08
N LEU A 55 14.17 16.78 -15.30
CA LEU A 55 13.57 16.69 -16.64
C LEU A 55 12.96 18.02 -17.14
N TYR A 56 12.63 18.93 -16.21
CA TYR A 56 11.97 20.21 -16.50
C TYR A 56 12.84 21.43 -16.12
N LYS A 57 14.15 21.23 -16.05
CA LYS A 57 15.17 22.29 -16.02
C LYS A 57 15.83 22.37 -17.40
#